data_AF-A0A0F5VAC2-F1
#
_entry.id   AF-A0A0F5VAC2-F1
#
_cell.length_a   1.000
_cell.length_b   1.000
_cell.length_c   1.000
_cell.angle_alpha   90.00
_cell.angle_beta   90.00
_cell.angle_gamma   90.00
#
_symmetry.space_group_name_H-M   'P 1'
#
loop_
_entity.id
_entity.type
_entity.pdbx_description
1 polymer ?
#
loop_
_entity_poly.entity_id
_entity_poly.type
_entity_poly.pdbx_seq_one_letter_code
_entity_poly.pdbx_strand_id
1 'polypeptide(L)'
;MDNFSSDLITCLKLFGKGESDIKGYKNYTRLYHDLGIYGDEAYEFISILETSFGVDLSSFVFESYFPMEFPGDTQLQRVFYWVFPCFIKKKEKTTNL
;
A
#
# COMPACT_ATOMS: atom_id res chain seq x y z
N MET A 1 -15.00 -16.10 14.49
CA MET A 1 -13.54 -15.92 14.34
C MET A 1 -13.33 -15.64 12.88
N ASP A 2 -13.15 -14.38 12.52
CA ASP A 2 -12.93 -13.99 11.13
C ASP A 2 -11.49 -14.40 10.77
N ASN A 3 -11.35 -15.63 10.28
CA ASN A 3 -10.07 -16.11 9.79
C ASN A 3 -9.77 -15.42 8.47
N PHE A 4 -8.54 -14.95 8.32
CA PHE A 4 -8.04 -14.51 7.02
C PHE A 4 -8.10 -15.66 6.01
N SER A 5 -8.32 -15.31 4.75
CA SER A 5 -8.11 -16.24 3.65
C SER A 5 -6.68 -16.81 3.69
N SER A 6 -6.50 -18.06 3.27
CA SER A 6 -5.18 -18.69 3.09
C SER A 6 -4.24 -17.83 2.26
N ASP A 7 -4.80 -17.10 1.29
CA ASP A 7 -4.05 -16.29 0.34
C ASP A 7 -3.46 -15.06 1.03
N LEU A 8 -4.25 -14.41 1.89
CA LEU A 8 -3.79 -13.27 2.68
C LEU A 8 -2.74 -13.68 3.72
N ILE A 9 -2.89 -14.86 4.34
CA ILE A 9 -1.87 -15.42 5.23
C ILE A 9 -0.56 -15.66 4.45
N THR A 10 -0.66 -16.19 3.24
CA THR A 10 0.49 -16.42 2.36
C THR A 10 1.15 -15.10 1.97
N CYS A 11 0.37 -14.08 1.63
CA CYS A 11 0.86 -12.73 1.36
C CYS A 11 1.62 -12.14 2.55
N LEU A 12 1.07 -12.24 3.76
CA LEU A 12 1.70 -11.74 4.98
C LEU A 12 3.02 -12.46 5.30
N LYS A 13 3.09 -13.77 5.01
CA LYS A 13 4.33 -14.56 5.14
C LYS A 13 5.38 -14.17 4.09
N LEU A 14 4.97 -13.94 2.83
CA LEU A 14 5.86 -13.45 1.77
C LEU A 14 6.43 -12.08 2.11
N PHE A 15 5.64 -11.23 2.75
CA PHE A 15 6.05 -9.94 3.27
C PHE A 15 6.94 -10.05 4.54
N GLY A 16 7.20 -11.25 5.05
CA GLY A 16 8.11 -11.47 6.18
C GLY A 16 7.48 -11.37 7.56
N LYS A 17 6.14 -11.35 7.70
CA LYS A 17 5.48 -11.40 9.02
C LYS A 17 5.52 -12.80 9.61
N GLY A 18 5.80 -12.89 10.91
CA GLY A 18 5.87 -14.14 11.65
C GLY A 18 4.49 -14.75 11.91
N GLU A 19 4.42 -16.08 12.06
CA GLU A 19 3.15 -16.78 12.37
C GLU A 19 2.53 -16.35 13.70
N SER A 20 3.34 -15.98 14.69
CA SER A 20 2.89 -15.44 15.96
C SER A 20 2.13 -14.12 15.78
N ASP A 21 2.61 -13.26 14.88
CA ASP A 21 2.05 -11.94 14.64
C ASP A 21 0.73 -12.08 13.87
N ILE A 22 0.72 -12.91 12.82
CA ILE A 22 -0.45 -13.17 11.99
C ILE A 22 -1.62 -13.74 12.80
N LYS A 23 -1.35 -14.60 13.81
CA LYS A 23 -2.38 -15.12 14.72
C LYS A 23 -3.07 -14.03 15.54
N GLY A 24 -2.36 -12.93 15.83
CA GLY A 24 -2.89 -11.78 16.56
C GLY A 24 -3.74 -10.84 15.70
N TYR A 25 -3.54 -10.86 14.38
CA TYR A 25 -4.22 -9.95 13.46
C TYR A 25 -5.70 -10.29 13.29
N LYS A 26 -6.49 -9.26 12.98
CA LYS A 26 -7.93 -9.32 12.74
C LYS A 26 -8.25 -8.71 11.38
N ASN A 27 -9.40 -9.02 10.81
CA ASN A 27 -9.88 -8.43 9.56
C ASN A 27 -9.96 -6.89 9.59
N TYR A 28 -10.08 -6.28 10.76
CA TYR A 28 -10.03 -4.82 10.95
C TYR A 28 -8.63 -4.28 11.31
N THR A 29 -7.60 -5.13 11.35
CA THR A 29 -6.21 -4.69 11.57
C THR A 29 -5.75 -3.89 10.36
N ARG A 30 -5.36 -2.63 10.60
CA ARG A 30 -4.99 -1.67 9.57
C ARG A 30 -3.48 -1.66 9.36
N LEU A 31 -3.05 -1.73 8.10
CA LEU A 31 -1.63 -1.70 7.70
C LEU A 31 -0.88 -0.51 8.35
N TYR A 32 -1.42 0.70 8.20
CA TYR A 32 -0.79 1.91 8.73
C TYR A 32 -0.81 1.97 10.26
N HIS A 33 -2.00 1.94 10.87
CA HIS A 33 -2.15 2.25 12.29
C HIS A 33 -1.73 1.13 13.23
N ASP A 34 -2.02 -0.12 12.86
CA ASP A 34 -1.87 -1.25 13.78
C ASP A 34 -0.60 -2.06 13.47
N LEU A 35 -0.18 -2.08 12.19
CA LEU A 35 1.02 -2.81 11.75
C LEU A 35 2.23 -1.92 11.51
N GLY A 36 2.05 -0.59 11.50
CA GLY A 36 3.13 0.36 11.22
C GLY A 36 3.71 0.22 9.82
N ILE A 37 2.96 -0.35 8.87
CA ILE A 37 3.37 -0.54 7.48
C ILE A 37 2.98 0.72 6.69
N TYR A 38 3.98 1.44 6.18
CA TYR A 38 3.82 2.70 5.46
C TYR A 38 4.94 2.90 4.43
N GLY A 39 4.83 3.94 3.59
CA GLY A 39 5.85 4.28 2.61
C GLY A 39 6.20 3.12 1.67
N ASP A 40 7.49 2.82 1.53
CA ASP A 40 8.00 1.76 0.65
C ASP A 40 7.49 0.37 1.07
N GLU A 41 7.35 0.11 2.39
CA GLU A 41 6.83 -1.16 2.90
C GLU A 41 5.36 -1.39 2.51
N ALA A 42 4.54 -0.35 2.67
CA ALA A 42 3.14 -0.40 2.21
C ALA A 42 3.07 -0.58 0.70
N TYR A 43 3.96 0.09 -0.04
CA TYR A 43 4.01 -0.02 -1.48
C TYR A 43 4.34 -1.44 -1.95
N GLU A 44 5.37 -2.05 -1.37
CA GLU A 44 5.76 -3.44 -1.66
C GLU A 44 4.63 -4.41 -1.32
N PHE A 45 3.98 -4.23 -0.17
CA PHE A 45 2.84 -5.07 0.23
C PHE A 45 1.69 -5.02 -0.79
N ILE A 46 1.30 -3.81 -1.20
CA ILE A 46 0.24 -3.60 -2.19
C ILE A 46 0.64 -4.18 -3.57
N SER A 47 1.92 -4.05 -3.95
CA SER A 47 2.45 -4.61 -5.20
C SER A 47 2.42 -6.14 -5.21
N ILE A 48 2.70 -6.79 -4.07
CA ILE A 48 2.58 -8.25 -3.94
C ILE A 48 1.12 -8.69 -4.11
N LEU A 49 0.15 -7.95 -3.56
CA LEU A 49 -1.27 -8.24 -3.75
C LEU A 49 -1.68 -8.20 -5.23
N GLU A 50 -1.21 -7.21 -5.98
CA GLU A 50 -1.48 -7.12 -7.42
C GLU A 50 -0.82 -8.26 -8.20
N THR A 51 0.48 -8.43 -8.01
CA THR A 51 1.32 -9.30 -8.86
C THR A 51 1.22 -10.78 -8.53
N SER A 52 1.14 -11.11 -7.23
CA SER A 52 1.16 -12.51 -6.75
C SER A 52 -0.25 -13.05 -6.50
N PHE A 53 -1.23 -12.18 -6.26
CA PHE A 53 -2.60 -12.58 -5.91
C PHE A 53 -3.66 -12.07 -6.90
N GLY A 54 -3.27 -11.27 -7.89
CA GLY A 54 -4.18 -10.77 -8.92
C GLY A 54 -5.29 -9.85 -8.38
N VAL A 55 -5.03 -9.17 -7.26
CA VAL A 55 -5.98 -8.23 -6.69
C VAL A 55 -6.10 -7.02 -7.61
N ASP A 56 -7.32 -6.70 -8.02
CA ASP A 56 -7.58 -5.51 -8.81
C ASP A 56 -7.43 -4.25 -7.95
N LEU A 57 -6.38 -3.50 -8.23
CA LEU A 57 -6.05 -2.23 -7.57
C LEU A 57 -6.20 -1.04 -8.52
N SER A 58 -6.85 -1.20 -9.68
CA SER A 58 -7.01 -0.12 -10.66
C SER A 58 -7.75 1.11 -10.12
N SER A 59 -8.61 0.91 -9.12
CA SER A 59 -9.34 1.97 -8.40
C SER A 59 -8.68 2.38 -7.08
N PHE A 60 -7.61 1.72 -6.68
CA PHE A 60 -6.91 1.99 -5.43
C PHE A 60 -5.96 3.18 -5.59
N VAL A 61 -6.17 4.23 -4.79
CA VAL A 61 -5.34 5.43 -4.78
C VAL A 61 -4.49 5.43 -3.52
N PHE A 62 -3.23 4.99 -3.62
CA PHE A 62 -2.33 4.80 -2.49
C PHE A 62 -2.27 6.03 -1.54
N GLU A 63 -2.14 7.22 -2.12
CA GLU A 63 -2.06 8.51 -1.41
C GLU A 63 -3.30 8.84 -0.55
N SER A 64 -4.45 8.23 -0.86
CA SER A 64 -5.68 8.43 -0.07
C SER A 64 -5.75 7.55 1.18
N TYR A 65 -4.96 6.47 1.22
CA TYR A 65 -4.93 5.51 2.33
C TYR A 65 -3.66 5.63 3.18
N PHE A 66 -2.55 6.02 2.56
CA PHE A 66 -1.26 6.22 3.21
C PHE A 66 -0.92 7.71 3.13
N PRO A 67 -1.03 8.46 4.25
CA PRO A 67 -0.70 9.88 4.24
C PRO A 67 0.76 10.08 3.83
N MET A 68 1.03 11.15 3.10
CA MET A 68 2.40 11.47 2.66
C MET A 68 3.29 11.65 3.89
N GLU A 69 4.29 10.79 4.01
CA GLU A 69 5.28 10.90 5.08
C GLU A 69 6.15 12.13 4.84
N PHE A 70 5.82 13.20 5.55
CA PHE A 70 6.51 14.49 5.63
C PHE A 70 6.36 15.41 4.39
N PRO A 71 5.96 16.69 4.60
CA PRO A 71 5.90 17.72 3.55
C PRO A 71 7.29 18.33 3.28
N GLY A 72 8.32 17.50 3.10
CA GLY A 72 9.69 17.97 2.87
C GLY A 72 10.48 16.97 2.03
N ASP A 73 10.96 17.45 0.88
CA ASP A 73 11.90 16.84 -0.07
C ASP A 73 12.67 15.60 0.43
N THR A 74 12.07 14.41 0.30
CA THR A 74 12.81 13.15 0.44
C THR A 74 12.87 12.43 -0.89
N GLN A 75 14.02 11.81 -1.11
CA GLN A 75 14.46 11.12 -2.33
C GLN A 75 13.44 10.08 -2.82
N LEU A 76 12.51 9.64 -1.95
CA LEU A 76 11.42 8.71 -2.23
C LEU A 76 10.41 9.26 -3.25
N GLN A 77 10.07 10.55 -3.24
CA GLN A 77 9.22 11.13 -4.29
C GLN A 77 9.87 10.99 -5.67
N ARG A 78 11.20 11.17 -5.74
CA ARG A 78 11.95 11.07 -7.00
C ARG A 78 11.99 9.63 -7.51
N VAL A 79 12.12 8.63 -6.63
CA VAL A 79 12.01 7.21 -6.99
C VAL A 79 10.58 6.88 -7.44
N PHE A 80 9.57 7.37 -6.72
CA PHE A 80 8.14 7.21 -7.05
C PHE A 80 7.82 7.73 -8.47
N TYR A 81 8.30 8.93 -8.82
CA TYR A 81 8.13 9.49 -10.18
C TYR A 81 8.94 8.76 -11.26
N TRP A 82 10.05 8.11 -10.90
CA TRP A 82 10.94 7.44 -11.85
C TRP A 82 10.48 6.02 -12.20
N VAL A 83 9.96 5.28 -11.22
CA VAL A 83 9.44 3.92 -11.43
C VAL A 83 8.04 3.96 -12.05
N PHE A 84 7.25 5.02 -11.82
CA PHE A 84 5.87 5.13 -12.29
C PHE A 84 5.55 6.46 -13.00
N PRO A 85 5.97 6.64 -14.27
CA PRO A 85 5.61 7.84 -15.05
C PRO A 85 4.10 7.96 -15.36
N CYS A 86 3.33 6.86 -15.30
CA CYS A 86 1.91 6.84 -15.71
C CYS A 86 0.90 7.31 -14.64
N PHE A 87 1.28 7.41 -13.36
CA PHE A 87 0.35 7.83 -12.31
C PHE A 87 0.18 9.35 -12.20
N ILE A 88 0.89 10.14 -13.00
CA ILE A 88 0.62 11.57 -13.17
C ILE A 88 -0.61 11.73 -14.10
N LYS A 89 -1.81 11.49 -13.58
CA LYS A 89 -2.97 12.18 -14.14
C LYS A 89 -2.87 13.63 -13.69
N LYS A 90 -2.53 14.51 -14.65
CA LYS A 90 -2.62 15.96 -14.52
C LYS A 90 -3.89 16.33 -13.76
N LYS A 91 -3.75 17.08 -12.65
CA LYS A 91 -4.83 17.98 -12.24
C LYS A 91 -5.04 18.95 -13.41
N GLU A 92 -6.09 18.74 -14.20
CA GLU A 92 -6.58 19.78 -15.09
C GLU A 92 -6.89 21.00 -14.22
N LYS A 93 -6.19 22.10 -14.50
CA LYS A 93 -6.57 23.43 -14.04
C LYS A 93 -7.97 23.70 -14.58
N THR A 94 -8.98 23.65 -13.74
CA THR A 94 -10.24 24.33 -14.02
C THR A 94 -9.98 25.82 -13.89
N THR A 95 -9.52 26.42 -14.99
CA THR A 95 -9.60 27.85 -15.22
C THR A 95 -11.08 28.18 -15.32
N ASN A 96 -11.67 28.69 -14.25
CA ASN A 96 -12.91 29.46 -14.38
C ASN A 96 -12.50 30.91 -14.58
N LEU A 97 -12.89 31.43 -15.75
CA LEU A 97 -12.92 32.85 -16.09
C LEU A 97 -13.63 33.67 -15.01
#